data_AF-A0A6V8DBW9-F1
#
_entry.id   AF-A0A6V8DBW9-F1
#
_cell.length_a   1.000
_cell.length_b   1.000
_cell.length_c   1.000
_cell.angle_alpha   90.00
_cell.angle_beta   90.00
_cell.angle_gamma   90.00
#
_symmetry.space_group_name_H-M   'P 1'
#
loop_
_entity.id
_entity.type
_entity.pdbx_description
1 polymer ?
#
loop_
_entity_poly.entity_id
_entity_poly.type
_entity_poly.pdbx_seq_one_letter_code
_entity_poly.pdbx_strand_id
1 'polypeptide(L)'
;MFFITKEGPVQGGYDVVLGSKGLARSWGRHLVQQHGGQTVETNSTVGRKDGIDVTRLTLLYRMPGYALGDVLRWRDALWRPTSWAKDGVILERVERHERTGASWRDLEHAVVLSRHRDLVAVDVLSEDSSAAEVLDPMTWKVEEVALPWNHEPGSRLILARVEGEWVAVPHMSHDRDLLTKGP
;
A
#
# COMPACT_ATOMS: atom_id res chain seq x y z
N MET A 1 11.47 29.70 11.83
CA MET A 1 10.59 29.92 10.66
C MET A 1 10.69 28.70 9.75
N PHE A 2 9.56 28.17 9.32
CA PHE A 2 9.48 27.01 8.43
C PHE A 2 9.14 27.51 7.03
N PHE A 3 9.95 27.17 6.03
CA PHE A 3 9.72 27.59 4.65
C PHE A 3 10.35 26.59 3.68
N ILE A 4 9.72 26.45 2.52
CA ILE A 4 10.26 25.76 1.35
C ILE A 4 10.98 26.83 0.52
N THR A 5 12.24 26.59 0.18
CA THR A 5 13.03 27.49 -0.67
C THR A 5 12.96 27.14 -2.14
N LYS A 6 12.83 25.85 -2.42
CA LYS A 6 12.76 25.29 -3.76
C LYS A 6 12.09 23.92 -3.68
N GLU A 7 11.29 23.61 -4.69
CA GLU A 7 10.77 22.26 -4.91
C GLU A 7 10.65 21.98 -6.41
N GLY A 8 10.59 20.71 -6.78
CA GLY A 8 10.32 20.33 -8.15
C GLY A 8 10.58 18.86 -8.46
N PRO A 9 10.10 18.40 -9.62
CA PRO A 9 10.34 17.04 -10.09
C PRO A 9 11.82 16.82 -10.40
N VAL A 10 12.28 15.60 -10.11
CA VAL A 10 13.62 15.11 -10.47
C VAL A 10 13.47 13.73 -11.12
N GLN A 11 14.55 13.21 -11.71
CA GLN A 11 14.51 11.86 -12.26
C GLN A 11 14.18 10.84 -11.16
N GLY A 12 13.02 10.19 -11.28
CA GLY A 12 12.56 9.17 -10.33
C GLY A 12 11.96 9.72 -9.03
N GLY A 13 11.66 11.01 -8.91
CA GLY A 13 11.08 11.53 -7.69
C GLY A 13 10.76 13.04 -7.69
N TYR A 14 10.70 13.60 -6.49
CA TYR A 14 10.39 15.01 -6.24
C TYR A 14 11.24 15.51 -5.08
N ASP A 15 11.98 16.59 -5.31
CA ASP A 15 12.88 17.16 -4.32
C ASP A 15 12.26 18.41 -3.69
N VAL A 16 12.45 18.56 -2.37
CA VAL A 16 12.01 19.73 -1.60
C VAL A 16 13.16 20.23 -0.71
N VAL A 17 13.50 21.51 -0.84
CA VAL A 17 14.55 22.17 -0.05
C VAL A 17 13.94 22.99 1.07
N LEU A 18 14.20 22.56 2.29
CA LEU A 18 13.61 23.12 3.51
C LEU A 18 14.61 23.98 4.29
N GLY A 19 14.14 25.10 4.84
CA GLY A 19 14.93 25.97 5.72
C GLY A 19 15.19 25.42 7.12
N SER A 20 14.70 24.22 7.45
CA SER A 20 14.80 23.63 8.79
C SER A 20 15.03 22.12 8.76
N LYS A 21 16.07 21.66 9.47
CA LYS A 21 16.38 20.24 9.64
C LYS A 21 15.32 19.49 10.44
N GLY A 22 14.76 20.14 11.47
CA GLY A 22 13.70 19.55 12.30
C GLY A 22 12.44 19.28 11.48
N LEU A 23 12.09 20.21 10.59
CA LEU A 23 10.96 20.06 9.67
C LEU A 23 11.18 18.89 8.72
N ALA A 24 12.36 18.80 8.10
CA ALA A 24 12.69 17.69 7.20
C ALA A 24 12.50 16.32 7.86
N ARG A 25 13.02 16.15 9.09
CA ARG A 25 12.85 14.90 9.85
C ARG A 25 11.40 14.61 10.22
N SER A 26 10.64 15.64 10.60
CA SER A 26 9.22 15.48 10.92
C SER A 26 8.42 15.06 9.70
N TRP A 27 8.72 15.66 8.54
CA TRP A 27 8.07 15.33 7.28
C TRP A 27 8.41 13.90 6.84
N GLY A 28 9.68 13.49 6.90
CA GLY A 28 10.05 12.10 6.58
C GLY A 28 9.36 11.07 7.46
N ARG A 29 9.23 11.32 8.78
CA ARG A 29 8.44 10.45 9.67
C ARG A 29 6.97 10.40 9.30
N HIS A 30 6.39 11.55 8.94
CA HIS A 30 5.00 11.61 8.49
C HIS A 30 4.79 10.78 7.23
N LEU A 31 5.68 10.89 6.23
CA LEU A 31 5.62 10.10 5.00
C LEU A 31 5.68 8.60 5.29
N VAL A 32 6.62 8.15 6.15
CA VAL A 32 6.72 6.74 6.54
C VAL A 32 5.47 6.26 7.27
N GLN A 33 4.89 7.09 8.15
CA GLN A 33 3.68 6.73 8.89
C GLN A 33 2.47 6.58 7.97
N GLN A 34 2.33 7.43 6.95
CA GLN A 34 1.17 7.43 6.05
C GLN A 34 1.32 6.40 4.92
N HIS A 35 2.52 6.29 4.34
CA HIS A 35 2.74 5.57 3.09
C HIS A 35 3.74 4.41 3.23
N GLY A 36 4.24 4.13 4.43
CA GLY A 36 5.28 3.13 4.65
C GLY A 36 6.61 3.56 4.04
N GLY A 37 7.53 2.61 3.89
CA GLY A 37 8.85 2.83 3.32
C GLY A 37 9.90 3.24 4.35
N GLN A 38 10.99 3.82 3.85
CA GLN A 38 12.18 4.11 4.67
C GLN A 38 12.74 5.50 4.37
N THR A 39 13.39 6.08 5.38
CA THR A 39 14.18 7.29 5.22
C THR A 39 15.67 7.00 5.44
N VAL A 40 16.52 7.60 4.61
CA VAL A 40 17.97 7.61 4.78
C VAL A 40 18.41 9.04 5.02
N GLU A 41 19.14 9.24 6.11
CA GLU A 41 19.63 10.55 6.53
C GLU A 41 21.15 10.65 6.29
N THR A 42 21.59 11.76 5.70
CA THR A 42 23.01 12.12 5.65
C THR A 42 23.21 13.57 6.07
N ASN A 43 24.28 13.84 6.80
CA ASN A 43 24.67 15.20 7.22
C ASN A 43 26.04 15.53 6.66
N SER A 44 26.21 16.75 6.14
CA SER A 44 27.48 17.25 5.63
C SER A 44 27.76 18.66 6.14
N THR A 45 29.02 18.99 6.37
CA THR A 45 29.45 20.36 6.70
C THR A 45 29.61 21.15 5.39
N VAL A 46 28.90 22.26 5.27
CA VAL A 46 28.91 23.13 4.08
C VAL A 46 29.72 24.41 4.29
N GLY A 47 30.19 24.67 5.50
CA GLY A 47 31.05 25.80 5.81
C GLY A 47 31.18 26.01 7.31
N ARG A 48 31.78 27.13 7.70
CA ARG A 48 31.94 27.55 9.09
C ARG A 48 31.54 29.01 9.23
N LYS A 49 30.78 29.32 10.27
CA LYS A 49 30.33 30.68 10.58
C LYS A 49 30.51 30.92 12.08
N ASP A 50 31.20 31.99 12.45
CA ASP A 50 31.46 32.36 13.85
C ASP A 50 32.09 31.22 14.67
N GLY A 51 32.96 30.44 14.03
CA GLY A 51 33.61 29.28 14.64
C GLY A 51 32.74 28.02 14.73
N ILE A 52 31.46 28.07 14.33
CA ILE A 52 30.50 26.96 14.35
C ILE A 52 30.34 26.37 12.95
N ASP A 53 30.31 25.04 12.85
CA ASP A 53 30.07 24.34 11.60
C ASP A 53 28.63 24.55 11.11
N VAL A 54 28.51 25.06 9.89
CA VAL A 54 27.24 25.13 9.17
C VAL A 54 27.07 23.82 8.44
N THR A 55 25.97 23.12 8.72
CA THR A 55 25.75 21.76 8.23
C THR A 55 24.45 21.67 7.44
N ARG A 56 24.45 20.86 6.38
CA ARG A 56 23.28 20.50 5.57
C ARG A 56 22.82 19.09 5.95
N LEU A 57 21.50 18.92 5.98
CA LEU A 57 20.82 17.65 6.13
C LEU A 57 20.23 17.26 4.77
N THR A 58 20.52 16.05 4.31
CA THR A 58 19.83 15.43 3.18
C THR A 58 19.03 14.24 3.69
N LEU A 59 17.73 14.23 3.40
CA LEU A 59 16.82 13.16 3.78
C LEU A 59 16.21 12.55 2.51
N LEU A 60 16.52 11.29 2.24
CA LEU A 60 15.95 10.52 1.15
C LEU A 60 14.81 9.68 1.69
N TYR A 61 13.59 9.90 1.21
CA TYR A 61 12.47 9.00 1.44
C TYR A 61 12.29 8.05 0.26
N ARG A 62 12.09 6.75 0.55
CA ARG A 62 11.78 5.73 -0.45
C ARG A 62 10.40 5.14 -0.16
N MET A 63 9.44 5.48 -1.00
CA MET A 63 8.10 4.89 -0.98
C MET A 63 8.15 3.43 -1.47
N PRO A 64 7.43 2.50 -0.84
CA PRO A 64 7.29 1.14 -1.34
C PRO A 64 6.53 1.12 -2.67
N GLY A 65 6.76 0.08 -3.50
CA GLY A 65 6.06 -0.10 -4.78
C GLY A 65 4.58 -0.50 -4.67
N TYR A 66 4.06 -0.65 -3.45
CA TYR A 66 2.73 -1.12 -3.09
C TYR A 66 2.13 -0.27 -1.98
N ALA A 67 0.81 -0.29 -1.85
CA ALA A 67 0.03 0.40 -0.82
C ALA A 67 -0.75 -0.60 0.07
N LEU A 68 -1.30 -0.09 1.18
CA LEU A 68 -2.25 -0.87 1.98
C LEU A 68 -3.47 -1.23 1.13
N GLY A 69 -3.94 -2.47 1.27
CA GLY A 69 -5.07 -3.01 0.52
C GLY A 69 -4.73 -3.56 -0.88
N ASP A 70 -3.54 -3.32 -1.43
CA ASP A 70 -3.09 -3.94 -2.67
C ASP A 70 -3.07 -5.48 -2.55
N VAL A 71 -3.09 -6.19 -3.67
CA VAL A 71 -2.89 -7.64 -3.74
C VAL A 71 -1.50 -7.92 -4.31
N LEU A 72 -0.67 -8.60 -3.53
CA LEU A 72 0.70 -8.96 -3.87
C LEU A 72 0.91 -10.46 -3.87
N ARG A 73 1.84 -10.92 -4.71
CA ARG A 73 2.46 -12.24 -4.59
C ARG A 73 3.75 -12.14 -3.81
N TRP A 74 3.86 -12.95 -2.76
CA TRP A 74 5.08 -13.12 -1.98
C TRP A 74 5.15 -14.53 -1.39
N ARG A 75 6.30 -15.20 -1.57
CA ARG A 75 6.52 -16.61 -1.17
C ARG A 75 5.39 -17.53 -1.65
N ASP A 76 5.10 -17.46 -2.96
CA ASP A 76 4.11 -18.30 -3.66
C ASP A 76 2.68 -18.24 -3.10
N ALA A 77 2.34 -17.13 -2.43
CA ALA A 77 1.02 -16.89 -1.90
C ALA A 77 0.54 -15.47 -2.20
N LEU A 78 -0.77 -15.30 -2.24
CA LEU A 78 -1.42 -14.00 -2.34
C LEU A 78 -1.58 -13.39 -0.95
N TRP A 79 -1.15 -12.13 -0.83
CA TRP A 79 -1.17 -11.34 0.39
C TRP A 79 -1.75 -9.97 0.13
N ARG A 80 -2.30 -9.37 1.18
CA ARG A 80 -2.74 -7.97 1.18
C ARG A 80 -2.07 -7.23 2.34
N PRO A 81 -1.42 -6.07 2.10
CA PRO A 81 -0.86 -5.27 3.19
C PRO A 81 -1.96 -4.59 4.00
N THR A 82 -1.90 -4.76 5.33
CA THR A 82 -2.92 -4.28 6.26
C THR A 82 -2.48 -3.06 7.06
N SER A 83 -1.22 -3.00 7.50
CA SER A 83 -0.68 -1.86 8.24
C SER A 83 0.83 -1.76 8.13
N TRP A 84 1.35 -0.53 8.21
CA TRP A 84 2.79 -0.28 8.23
C TRP A 84 3.38 -0.67 9.58
N ALA A 85 4.48 -1.42 9.55
CA ALA A 85 5.29 -1.72 10.72
C ALA A 85 6.58 -0.88 10.69
N LYS A 86 7.32 -0.86 11.80
CA LYS A 86 8.55 -0.06 11.92
C LYS A 86 9.56 -0.32 10.78
N ASP A 87 9.79 -1.59 10.45
CA ASP A 87 10.77 -2.04 9.46
C ASP A 87 10.13 -2.90 8.36
N GLY A 88 8.86 -2.66 8.05
CA GLY A 88 8.16 -3.43 7.04
C GLY A 88 6.65 -3.22 7.06
N VAL A 89 5.92 -4.30 6.83
CA VAL A 89 4.46 -4.27 6.72
C VAL A 89 3.86 -5.52 7.33
N ILE A 90 2.65 -5.39 7.87
CA ILE A 90 1.83 -6.53 8.27
C ILE A 90 0.99 -6.94 7.07
N LEU A 91 1.12 -8.21 6.68
CA LEU A 91 0.40 -8.84 5.59
C LEU A 91 -0.68 -9.76 6.13
N GLU A 92 -1.77 -9.88 5.38
CA GLU A 92 -2.83 -10.85 5.63
C GLU A 92 -3.05 -11.69 4.36
N ARG A 93 -3.15 -13.00 4.54
CA ARG A 93 -3.23 -13.95 3.43
C ARG A 93 -4.61 -13.91 2.79
N VAL A 94 -4.66 -13.99 1.47
CA VAL A 94 -5.94 -13.96 0.73
C VAL A 94 -6.72 -15.25 0.97
N GLU A 95 -6.06 -16.41 0.83
CA GLU A 95 -6.71 -17.73 0.87
C GLU A 95 -7.24 -18.15 2.25
N ARG A 96 -6.68 -17.62 3.35
CA ARG A 96 -7.04 -18.03 4.73
C ARG A 96 -6.70 -16.96 5.75
N HIS A 97 -7.32 -17.06 6.93
CA HIS A 97 -7.04 -16.14 8.04
C HIS A 97 -5.64 -16.39 8.62
N GLU A 98 -4.64 -15.73 8.04
CA GLU A 98 -3.25 -15.80 8.45
C GLU A 98 -2.63 -14.41 8.31
N ARG A 99 -1.96 -13.95 9.37
CA ARG A 99 -1.25 -12.66 9.38
C ARG A 99 0.22 -12.88 9.66
N THR A 100 1.07 -12.11 8.97
CA THR A 100 2.51 -12.17 9.16
C THR A 100 3.16 -10.81 8.96
N GLY A 101 4.30 -10.58 9.61
CA GLY A 101 5.14 -9.43 9.34
C GLY A 101 6.15 -9.76 8.24
N ALA A 102 6.36 -8.83 7.31
CA ALA A 102 7.40 -8.92 6.29
C ALA A 102 8.24 -7.65 6.32
N SER A 103 9.57 -7.80 6.33
CA SER A 103 10.46 -6.65 6.30
C SER A 103 10.48 -6.00 4.90
N TRP A 104 10.99 -4.77 4.80
CA TRP A 104 11.21 -4.14 3.50
C TRP A 104 12.09 -4.98 2.58
N ARG A 105 13.11 -5.65 3.15
CA ARG A 105 14.01 -6.55 2.43
C ARG A 105 13.30 -7.81 1.94
N ASP A 106 12.43 -8.39 2.77
CA ASP A 106 11.64 -9.56 2.37
C ASP A 106 10.76 -9.26 1.15
N LEU A 107 10.29 -8.02 1.02
CA LEU A 107 9.36 -7.59 -0.01
C LEU A 107 10.03 -6.92 -1.22
N GLU A 108 11.37 -6.91 -1.30
CA GLU A 108 12.10 -6.44 -2.49
C GLU A 108 11.67 -7.18 -3.77
N HIS A 109 11.25 -8.44 -3.63
CA HIS A 109 10.79 -9.29 -4.74
C HIS A 109 9.28 -9.53 -4.75
N ALA A 110 8.51 -8.81 -3.93
CA ALA A 110 7.06 -8.92 -3.96
C ALA A 110 6.53 -8.32 -5.28
N VAL A 111 5.57 -9.01 -5.91
CA VAL A 111 4.95 -8.57 -7.16
C VAL A 111 3.55 -8.08 -6.86
N VAL A 112 3.26 -6.83 -7.18
CA VAL A 112 1.89 -6.30 -7.11
C VAL A 112 1.09 -6.82 -8.29
N LEU A 113 0.03 -7.56 -8.01
CA LEU A 113 -0.84 -8.19 -9.01
C LEU A 113 -2.08 -7.35 -9.29
N SER A 114 -2.65 -6.73 -8.25
CA SER A 114 -3.77 -5.80 -8.36
C SER A 114 -3.60 -4.68 -7.35
N ARG A 115 -3.86 -3.43 -7.75
CA ARG A 115 -3.86 -2.31 -6.80
C ARG A 115 -5.21 -2.19 -6.13
N HIS A 116 -5.23 -1.66 -4.91
CA HIS A 116 -6.44 -1.42 -4.15
C HIS A 116 -7.48 -0.60 -4.93
N ARG A 117 -7.01 0.45 -5.63
CA ARG A 117 -7.86 1.30 -6.48
C ARG A 117 -8.48 0.61 -7.69
N ASP A 118 -7.93 -0.53 -8.09
CA ASP A 118 -8.37 -1.30 -9.25
C ASP A 118 -9.28 -2.48 -8.81
N LEU A 119 -9.50 -2.64 -7.50
CA LEU A 119 -10.45 -3.60 -6.96
C LEU A 119 -11.89 -3.14 -7.19
N VAL A 120 -12.79 -4.10 -7.36
CA VAL A 120 -14.20 -3.82 -7.66
C VAL A 120 -15.09 -4.53 -6.65
N ALA A 121 -16.04 -3.79 -6.06
CA ALA A 121 -17.11 -4.38 -5.26
C ALA A 121 -18.24 -4.86 -6.19
N VAL A 122 -18.68 -6.10 -6.02
CA VAL A 122 -19.75 -6.72 -6.83
C VAL A 122 -20.83 -7.29 -5.94
N ASP A 123 -22.06 -7.28 -6.45
CA ASP A 123 -23.18 -7.99 -5.85
C ASP A 123 -23.08 -9.50 -6.16
N VAL A 124 -23.44 -10.32 -5.19
CA VAL A 124 -23.51 -11.78 -5.32
C VAL A 124 -24.88 -12.15 -5.91
N LEU A 125 -24.88 -12.96 -6.97
CA LEU A 125 -26.10 -13.44 -7.61
C LEU A 125 -26.65 -14.68 -6.89
N SER A 126 -25.75 -15.61 -6.58
CA SER A 126 -26.02 -16.83 -5.82
C SER A 126 -24.73 -17.25 -5.10
N GLU A 127 -24.84 -17.96 -3.97
CA GLU A 127 -23.70 -18.45 -3.21
C GLU A 127 -24.01 -19.77 -2.51
N ASP A 128 -22.99 -20.60 -2.36
CA ASP A 128 -22.99 -21.77 -1.49
C ASP A 128 -21.99 -21.60 -0.33
N SER A 129 -21.59 -22.69 0.32
CA SER A 129 -20.65 -22.64 1.45
C SER A 129 -19.21 -22.25 1.09
N SER A 130 -18.84 -22.25 -0.19
CA SER A 130 -17.46 -22.15 -0.66
C SER A 130 -17.26 -21.25 -1.87
N ALA A 131 -18.29 -21.02 -2.68
CA ALA A 131 -18.22 -20.23 -3.90
C ALA A 131 -19.44 -19.33 -4.07
N ALA A 132 -19.26 -18.29 -4.88
CA ALA A 132 -20.30 -17.35 -5.26
C ALA A 132 -20.27 -17.09 -6.76
N GLU A 133 -21.47 -17.01 -7.36
CA GLU A 133 -21.66 -16.53 -8.70
C GLU A 133 -21.79 -15.00 -8.69
N VAL A 134 -20.94 -14.34 -9.47
CA VAL A 134 -20.87 -12.89 -9.62
C VAL A 134 -20.96 -12.52 -11.09
N LEU A 135 -21.42 -11.29 -11.36
CA LEU A 135 -21.41 -10.75 -12.71
C LEU A 135 -20.06 -10.07 -12.96
N ASP A 136 -19.28 -10.54 -13.93
CA ASP A 136 -18.05 -9.87 -14.36
C ASP A 136 -18.40 -8.46 -14.86
N PRO A 137 -17.91 -7.39 -14.20
CA PRO A 137 -18.25 -6.01 -14.56
C PRO A 137 -17.77 -5.61 -15.96
N MET A 138 -16.80 -6.35 -16.53
CA MET A 138 -16.24 -6.06 -17.84
C MET A 138 -16.95 -6.79 -18.97
N THR A 139 -17.39 -8.03 -18.73
CA THR A 139 -17.95 -8.90 -19.78
C THR A 139 -19.43 -9.19 -19.62
N TRP A 140 -20.04 -8.83 -18.48
CA TRP A 140 -21.43 -9.11 -18.14
C TRP A 140 -21.78 -10.60 -18.18
N LYS A 141 -20.77 -11.46 -17.98
CA LYS A 141 -20.94 -12.91 -17.87
C LYS A 141 -20.92 -13.30 -16.40
N VAL A 142 -21.66 -14.35 -16.08
CA VAL A 142 -21.58 -14.96 -14.76
C VAL A 142 -20.24 -15.69 -14.64
N GLU A 143 -19.48 -15.36 -13.61
CA GLU A 143 -18.27 -16.05 -13.19
C GLU A 143 -18.44 -16.57 -11.77
N GLU A 144 -17.83 -17.72 -11.49
CA GLU A 144 -17.80 -18.32 -10.15
C GLU A 144 -16.47 -17.97 -9.49
N VAL A 145 -16.53 -17.48 -8.25
CA VAL A 145 -15.35 -17.13 -7.45
C VAL A 145 -15.41 -17.82 -6.08
N ALA A 146 -14.25 -18.26 -5.58
CA ALA A 146 -14.16 -18.82 -4.24
C ALA A 146 -14.42 -17.73 -3.18
N LEU A 147 -15.21 -18.05 -2.16
CA LEU A 147 -15.50 -17.12 -1.07
C LEU A 147 -14.26 -16.86 -0.21
N PRO A 148 -13.97 -15.60 0.15
CA PRO A 148 -12.92 -15.32 1.11
C PRO A 148 -13.30 -15.83 2.50
N TRP A 149 -12.29 -16.13 3.32
CA TRP A 149 -12.47 -16.73 4.65
C TRP A 149 -13.26 -15.85 5.65
N ASN A 150 -13.43 -14.55 5.38
CA ASN A 150 -14.27 -13.64 6.16
C ASN A 150 -15.53 -13.20 5.41
N HIS A 151 -15.98 -13.96 4.42
CA HIS A 151 -17.24 -13.69 3.75
C HIS A 151 -18.42 -13.82 4.72
N GLU A 152 -19.34 -12.86 4.66
CA GLU A 152 -20.61 -12.92 5.36
C GLU A 152 -21.71 -13.13 4.31
N PRO A 153 -22.58 -14.15 4.45
CA PRO A 153 -23.64 -14.41 3.48
C PRO A 153 -24.52 -13.19 3.21
N GLY A 154 -24.82 -12.93 1.93
CA GLY A 154 -25.55 -11.75 1.47
C GLY A 154 -24.76 -10.43 1.47
N SER A 155 -23.47 -10.45 1.79
CA SER A 155 -22.59 -9.28 1.61
C SER A 155 -22.02 -9.22 0.18
N ARG A 156 -21.61 -8.02 -0.24
CA ARG A 156 -20.91 -7.82 -1.52
C ARG A 156 -19.51 -8.42 -1.45
N LEU A 157 -19.00 -8.91 -2.58
CA LEU A 157 -17.61 -9.36 -2.70
C LEU A 157 -16.71 -8.27 -3.24
N ILE A 158 -15.44 -8.30 -2.86
CA ILE A 158 -14.39 -7.48 -3.48
C ILE A 158 -13.55 -8.37 -4.38
N LEU A 159 -13.51 -8.03 -5.66
CA LEU A 159 -12.75 -8.78 -6.66
C LEU A 159 -11.44 -8.06 -7.02
N ALA A 160 -10.39 -8.85 -7.15
CA ALA A 160 -9.11 -8.45 -7.70
C ALA A 160 -8.86 -9.20 -9.01
N ARG A 161 -8.34 -8.53 -10.04
CA ARG A 161 -7.89 -9.21 -11.26
C ARG A 161 -6.46 -9.70 -11.04
N VAL A 162 -6.27 -11.00 -10.96
CA VAL A 162 -4.96 -11.64 -10.75
C VAL A 162 -4.68 -12.53 -11.96
N GLU A 163 -3.63 -12.20 -12.72
CA GLU A 163 -3.20 -12.99 -13.90
C GLU A 163 -4.30 -13.27 -14.93
N GLY A 164 -5.28 -12.36 -15.01
CA GLY A 164 -6.38 -12.48 -15.96
C GLY A 164 -7.61 -13.20 -15.41
N GLU A 165 -7.63 -13.58 -14.14
CA GLU A 165 -8.76 -14.21 -13.45
C GLU A 165 -9.29 -13.32 -12.33
N TRP A 166 -10.59 -13.43 -12.02
CA TRP A 166 -11.18 -12.77 -10.86
C TRP A 166 -10.92 -13.61 -9.60
N VAL A 167 -10.37 -12.97 -8.57
CA VAL A 167 -10.17 -13.56 -7.25
C VAL A 167 -10.91 -12.71 -6.23
N ALA A 168 -11.84 -13.31 -5.49
CA ALA A 168 -12.45 -12.62 -4.35
C ALA A 168 -11.44 -12.53 -3.21
N VAL A 169 -11.27 -11.32 -2.67
CA VAL A 169 -10.29 -11.04 -1.61
C VAL A 169 -10.97 -10.75 -0.29
N PRO A 170 -10.35 -11.10 0.85
CA PRO A 170 -10.95 -10.86 2.16
C PRO A 170 -11.12 -9.37 2.42
N HIS A 171 -12.26 -8.99 3.02
CA HIS A 171 -12.53 -7.60 3.37
C HIS A 171 -11.53 -7.07 4.40
N MET A 172 -11.04 -5.85 4.16
CA MET A 172 -10.12 -5.14 5.05
C MET A 172 -10.69 -3.79 5.45
N SER A 173 -10.16 -3.22 6.55
CA SER A 173 -10.55 -1.89 7.02
C SER A 173 -10.37 -0.78 5.97
N HIS A 174 -9.44 -0.98 5.03
CA HIS A 174 -9.15 -0.03 3.96
C HIS A 174 -10.16 -0.09 2.80
N ASP A 175 -11.00 -1.12 2.74
CA ASP A 175 -11.96 -1.32 1.64
C ASP A 175 -13.28 -0.58 1.80
N ARG A 176 -13.38 0.27 2.83
CA ARG A 176 -14.65 0.93 3.20
C ARG A 176 -15.21 1.77 2.06
N ASP A 177 -14.36 2.42 1.27
CA ASP A 177 -14.78 3.25 0.14
C ASP A 177 -15.30 2.41 -1.03
N LEU A 178 -14.80 1.20 -1.24
CA LEU A 178 -15.31 0.24 -2.22
C LEU A 178 -16.71 -0.27 -1.83
N LEU A 179 -16.91 -0.57 -0.55
CA LEU A 179 -18.15 -1.11 -0.02
C LEU A 179 -19.24 -0.06 0.27
N THR A 180 -18.93 1.23 0.17
CA THR A 180 -19.92 2.31 0.38
C THR A 180 -20.32 3.03 -0.90
N LYS A 181 -19.56 2.87 -1.98
CA LYS A 181 -20.02 3.24 -3.31
C LYS A 181 -21.19 2.31 -3.66
N GLY A 182 -22.38 2.88 -3.76
CA GLY A 182 -23.44 2.27 -4.55
C GLY A 182 -23.01 2.23 -6.02
N PRO A 183 -23.67 1.42 -6.87
CA PRO A 183 -23.46 1.51 -8.30
C PRO A 183 -23.61 2.94 -8.83
#